data_AF-A0ABD6DBV4-F1
#
_entry.id   AF-A0ABD6DBV4-F1
#
_cell.length_a   1.000
_cell.length_b   1.000
_cell.length_c   1.000
_cell.angle_alpha   90.00
_cell.angle_beta   90.00
_cell.angle_gamma   90.00
#
_symmetry.space_group_name_H-M   'P 1'
#
loop_
_entity.id
_entity.type
_entity.pdbx_description
1 polymer ?
#
loop_
_entity_poly.entity_id
_entity_poly.type
_entity_poly.pdbx_seq_one_letter_code
_entity_poly.pdbx_strand_id
1 'polypeptide(L)'
;MYTEAELQVLATLKGDSSISELADDLNRSVNYTSELVQRVETKGLVNTHRSGKTKRIQRSDAKAVELFDTFVQQYSHIPFPELLDGATLRVLYYLDSPRSATDLADLVGVHRSTVHRALSPLQDRGIIYKSDGQYVINDEFKGLVGLAQEFAHLRNRTRIAEYVDSHTILWESPDEFLVQTDDVIESDAFVTTGPERFQAFGLPLLARQRRYYLYSPSKDDISAAELCCHMLVIDDGTRTRSYCLLLLKSEEVDRGKVLSLAETYDVSTIVSDLLSYLDTEGEERADRLPTWSEFRELADEYGVAI
;
A
#
# COMPACT_ATOMS: atom_id res chain seq x y z
N MET A 1 -4.51 9.43 -2.57
CA MET A 1 -5.83 9.09 -2.00
C MET A 1 -6.91 9.96 -2.64
N TYR A 2 -8.17 9.76 -2.27
CA TYR A 2 -9.29 10.55 -2.76
C TYR A 2 -9.43 11.86 -1.99
N THR A 3 -9.90 12.90 -2.65
CA THR A 3 -10.19 14.21 -2.06
C THR A 3 -11.66 14.32 -1.67
N GLU A 4 -11.99 15.28 -0.80
CA GLU A 4 -13.40 15.60 -0.47
C GLU A 4 -14.25 15.79 -1.73
N ALA A 5 -13.77 16.56 -2.72
CA ALA A 5 -14.51 16.80 -3.95
C ALA A 5 -14.77 15.52 -4.76
N GLU A 6 -13.81 14.59 -4.78
CA GLU A 6 -13.96 13.30 -5.47
C GLU A 6 -14.97 12.40 -4.75
N LEU A 7 -14.98 12.41 -3.42
CA LEU A 7 -15.98 11.68 -2.62
C LEU A 7 -17.36 12.35 -2.68
N GLN A 8 -17.44 13.68 -2.84
CA GLN A 8 -18.69 14.39 -3.08
C GLN A 8 -19.32 13.97 -4.41
N VAL A 9 -18.53 13.83 -5.48
CA VAL A 9 -19.02 13.26 -6.74
C VAL A 9 -19.64 11.89 -6.51
N LEU A 10 -18.92 11.02 -5.78
CA LEU A 10 -19.40 9.68 -5.50
C LEU A 10 -20.71 9.73 -4.72
N ALA A 11 -20.78 10.48 -3.61
CA ALA A 11 -21.97 10.61 -2.77
C ALA A 11 -23.18 11.22 -3.49
N THR A 12 -22.96 12.17 -4.39
CA THR A 12 -24.02 12.87 -5.14
C THR A 12 -24.59 12.01 -6.28
N LEU A 13 -23.77 11.17 -6.92
CA LEU A 13 -24.21 10.32 -8.04
C LEU A 13 -25.17 9.21 -7.59
N LYS A 14 -26.48 9.45 -7.62
CA LYS A 14 -27.50 8.43 -7.23
C LYS A 14 -27.86 7.45 -8.34
N GLY A 15 -27.31 7.64 -9.54
CA GLY A 15 -27.60 6.84 -10.73
C GLY A 15 -26.84 7.37 -11.93
N ASP A 16 -27.32 7.03 -13.12
CA ASP A 16 -26.74 7.54 -14.36
C ASP A 16 -27.07 9.02 -14.56
N SER A 17 -26.04 9.86 -14.68
CA SER A 17 -26.17 11.32 -14.77
C SER A 17 -25.27 11.90 -15.87
N SER A 18 -25.69 13.01 -16.46
CA SER A 18 -24.85 13.83 -17.35
C SER A 18 -23.93 14.74 -16.54
N ILE A 19 -22.89 15.27 -17.17
CA ILE A 19 -21.99 16.26 -16.53
C ILE A 19 -22.79 17.50 -16.06
N SER A 20 -23.75 17.97 -16.85
CA SER A 20 -24.55 19.16 -16.50
C SER A 20 -25.42 18.92 -15.28
N GLU A 21 -26.13 17.79 -15.21
CA GLU A 21 -26.95 17.43 -14.05
C GLU A 21 -26.09 17.31 -12.78
N LEU A 22 -24.94 16.63 -12.89
CA LEU A 22 -24.01 16.51 -11.75
C LEU A 22 -23.43 17.88 -11.34
N ALA A 23 -23.20 18.79 -12.28
CA ALA A 23 -22.71 20.13 -11.98
C ALA A 23 -23.75 20.96 -11.22
N ASP A 24 -25.02 20.84 -11.60
CA ASP A 24 -26.14 21.46 -10.91
C ASP A 24 -26.27 20.91 -9.47
N ASP A 25 -26.23 19.58 -9.31
CA ASP A 25 -26.33 18.93 -8.00
C ASP A 25 -25.16 19.28 -7.05
N LEU A 26 -23.95 19.43 -7.60
CA LEU A 26 -22.77 19.86 -6.85
C LEU A 26 -22.68 21.38 -6.66
N ASN A 27 -23.56 22.16 -7.31
CA ASN A 27 -23.49 23.61 -7.38
C ASN A 27 -22.10 24.11 -7.86
N ARG A 28 -21.60 23.53 -8.95
CA ARG A 28 -20.30 23.84 -9.57
C ARG A 28 -20.45 24.12 -11.08
N SER A 29 -19.41 24.67 -11.69
CA SER A 29 -19.40 24.89 -13.13
C SER A 29 -19.25 23.56 -13.89
N VAL A 30 -19.90 23.44 -15.04
CA VAL A 30 -19.80 22.27 -15.94
C VAL A 30 -18.34 21.95 -16.27
N ASN A 31 -17.50 22.96 -16.49
CA ASN A 31 -16.08 22.76 -16.78
C ASN A 31 -15.34 22.11 -15.60
N TYR A 32 -15.51 22.64 -14.39
CA TYR A 32 -14.90 22.09 -13.19
C TYR A 32 -15.39 20.65 -12.92
N THR A 33 -16.69 20.41 -13.07
CA THR A 33 -17.28 19.07 -12.90
C THR A 33 -16.74 18.10 -13.94
N SER A 34 -16.55 18.51 -15.19
CA SER A 34 -15.95 17.66 -16.23
C SER A 34 -14.53 17.23 -15.87
N GLU A 35 -13.67 18.17 -15.43
CA GLU A 35 -12.31 17.88 -14.98
C GLU A 35 -12.30 16.96 -13.74
N LEU A 36 -13.21 17.21 -12.80
CA LEU A 36 -13.35 16.39 -11.60
C LEU A 36 -13.79 14.96 -11.94
N VAL A 37 -14.78 14.80 -12.81
CA VAL A 37 -15.24 13.49 -13.29
C VAL A 37 -14.11 12.74 -13.98
N GLN A 38 -13.28 13.41 -14.79
CA GLN A 38 -12.11 12.78 -15.40
C GLN A 38 -11.14 12.25 -14.35
N ARG A 39 -10.86 13.01 -13.28
CA ARG A 39 -9.99 12.52 -12.18
C ARG A 39 -10.61 11.34 -11.42
N VAL A 40 -11.92 11.39 -11.15
CA VAL A 40 -12.65 10.32 -10.45
C VAL A 40 -12.70 9.05 -11.30
N GLU A 41 -12.84 9.18 -12.61
CA GLU A 41 -12.81 8.10 -13.61
C GLU A 41 -11.41 7.47 -13.70
N THR A 42 -10.35 8.28 -13.81
CA THR A 42 -8.96 7.80 -13.79
C THR A 42 -8.60 7.07 -12.50
N LYS A 43 -9.28 7.33 -11.39
CA LYS A 43 -9.09 6.59 -10.12
C LYS A 43 -10.05 5.41 -9.95
N GLY A 44 -10.87 5.09 -10.95
CA GLY A 44 -11.74 3.91 -10.96
C GLY A 44 -12.99 3.99 -10.09
N LEU A 45 -13.37 5.18 -9.60
CA LEU A 45 -14.59 5.34 -8.78
C LEU A 45 -15.88 5.43 -9.62
N VAL A 46 -15.76 5.89 -10.87
CA VAL A 46 -16.87 6.02 -11.81
C VAL A 46 -16.45 5.53 -13.17
N ASN A 47 -17.42 5.07 -13.94
CA ASN A 47 -17.28 4.78 -15.36
C ASN A 47 -18.06 5.82 -16.15
N THR A 48 -17.56 6.16 -17.34
CA THR A 48 -18.31 7.01 -18.25
C THR A 48 -18.56 6.32 -19.58
N HIS A 49 -19.70 6.66 -20.18
CA HIS A 49 -20.10 6.13 -21.47
C HIS A 49 -20.80 7.22 -22.27
N ARG A 50 -20.88 7.04 -23.60
CA ARG A 50 -21.66 7.94 -24.45
C ARG A 50 -23.06 7.39 -24.64
N SER A 51 -24.07 8.21 -24.34
CA SER A 51 -25.45 7.98 -24.73
C SER A 51 -25.87 9.09 -25.69
N GLY A 52 -25.91 8.77 -26.99
CA GLY A 52 -26.10 9.75 -28.05
C GLY A 52 -24.97 10.79 -28.09
N LYS A 53 -25.32 12.06 -27.89
CA LYS A 53 -24.35 13.18 -27.86
C LYS A 53 -23.85 13.51 -26.45
N THR A 54 -24.32 12.81 -25.42
CA THR A 54 -24.08 13.17 -24.02
C THR A 54 -23.15 12.15 -23.36
N LYS A 55 -22.12 12.65 -22.65
CA LYS A 55 -21.30 11.84 -21.75
C LYS A 55 -22.11 11.58 -20.48
N ARG A 56 -22.29 10.31 -20.16
CA ARG A 56 -23.04 9.78 -19.03
C ARG A 56 -22.08 9.18 -18.03
N ILE A 57 -22.38 9.33 -16.75
CA ILE A 57 -21.51 9.03 -15.62
C ILE A 57 -22.27 8.09 -14.70
N GLN A 58 -21.64 6.98 -14.37
CA GLN A 58 -22.19 6.00 -13.44
C GLN A 58 -21.11 5.60 -12.43
N ARG A 59 -21.51 5.30 -11.20
CA ARG A 59 -20.61 4.67 -10.22
C ARG A 59 -20.02 3.37 -10.76
N SER A 60 -18.76 3.08 -10.42
CA SER A 60 -18.16 1.79 -10.75
C SER A 60 -18.71 0.68 -9.84
N ASP A 61 -18.48 -0.57 -10.25
CA ASP A 61 -18.77 -1.79 -9.51
C ASP A 61 -17.63 -2.19 -8.56
N ALA A 62 -16.73 -1.24 -8.24
CA ALA A 62 -15.62 -1.52 -7.34
C ALA A 62 -16.13 -1.71 -5.90
N LYS A 63 -15.60 -2.73 -5.22
CA LYS A 63 -15.89 -3.01 -3.80
C LYS A 63 -15.76 -1.77 -2.90
N ALA A 64 -14.78 -0.90 -3.16
CA ALA A 64 -14.59 0.33 -2.40
C ALA A 64 -15.81 1.29 -2.52
N VAL A 65 -16.47 1.33 -3.67
CA VAL A 65 -17.69 2.13 -3.90
C VAL A 65 -18.87 1.52 -3.14
N GLU A 66 -19.02 0.20 -3.16
CA GLU A 66 -20.08 -0.50 -2.41
C GLU A 66 -19.95 -0.30 -0.89
N LEU A 67 -18.72 -0.38 -0.37
CA LEU A 67 -18.44 -0.11 1.04
C LEU A 67 -18.75 1.34 1.41
N PHE A 68 -18.35 2.30 0.57
CA PHE A 68 -18.65 3.71 0.76
C PHE A 68 -20.16 3.96 0.83
N ASP A 69 -20.92 3.32 -0.08
CA ASP A 69 -22.37 3.44 -0.13
C ASP A 69 -23.04 2.88 1.12
N THR A 70 -22.55 1.77 1.65
CA THR A 70 -23.03 1.20 2.91
C THR A 70 -22.92 2.22 4.05
N PHE A 71 -21.78 2.91 4.16
CA PHE A 71 -21.59 3.95 5.18
C PHE A 71 -22.50 5.16 4.98
N VAL A 72 -22.54 5.74 3.77
CA VAL A 72 -23.35 6.93 3.48
C VAL A 72 -24.84 6.65 3.67
N GLN A 73 -25.32 5.42 3.38
CA GLN A 73 -26.71 5.04 3.60
C GLN A 73 -27.01 4.79 5.09
N GLN A 74 -26.15 4.06 5.80
CA GLN A 74 -26.34 3.72 7.20
C GLN A 74 -26.26 4.95 8.11
N TYR A 75 -25.34 5.88 7.81
CA TYR A 75 -25.11 7.09 8.59
C TYR A 75 -25.32 8.35 7.75
N SER A 76 -26.51 8.50 7.17
CA SER A 76 -26.88 9.62 6.27
C SER A 76 -26.74 11.03 6.86
N HIS A 77 -26.66 11.15 8.19
CA HIS A 77 -26.43 12.42 8.89
C HIS A 77 -24.94 12.77 9.02
N ILE A 78 -24.04 11.83 8.73
CA ILE A 78 -22.58 12.02 8.80
C ILE A 78 -22.08 12.45 7.41
N PRO A 79 -21.42 13.61 7.28
CA PRO A 79 -20.89 14.07 6.00
C PRO A 79 -19.57 13.37 5.67
N PHE A 80 -19.60 12.07 5.35
CA PHE A 80 -18.38 11.31 5.05
C PHE A 80 -17.46 11.92 4.00
N PRO A 81 -17.95 12.55 2.90
CA PRO A 81 -17.06 13.22 1.95
C PRO A 81 -16.14 14.27 2.59
N GLU A 82 -16.64 15.02 3.58
CA GLU A 82 -15.87 16.06 4.31
C GLU A 82 -14.93 15.45 5.35
N LEU A 83 -15.30 14.31 5.94
CA LEU A 83 -14.53 13.66 6.99
C LEU A 83 -13.41 12.77 6.44
N LEU A 84 -13.66 12.10 5.31
CA LEU A 84 -12.77 11.11 4.71
C LEU A 84 -11.89 11.73 3.63
N ASP A 85 -11.31 12.89 3.89
CA ASP A 85 -10.36 13.50 2.97
C ASP A 85 -9.10 12.62 2.79
N GLY A 86 -8.24 13.02 1.85
CA GLY A 86 -7.06 12.23 1.51
C GLY A 86 -6.10 12.02 2.66
N ALA A 87 -6.04 12.92 3.64
CA ALA A 87 -5.20 12.78 4.83
C ALA A 87 -5.85 11.84 5.84
N THR A 88 -7.15 11.99 6.11
CA THR A 88 -7.91 11.11 7.00
C THR A 88 -7.90 9.67 6.52
N LEU A 89 -8.14 9.43 5.23
CA LEU A 89 -8.10 8.08 4.67
C LEU A 89 -6.71 7.44 4.80
N ARG A 90 -5.62 8.20 4.63
CA ARG A 90 -4.25 7.68 4.84
C ARG A 90 -4.01 7.26 6.28
N VAL A 91 -4.50 8.04 7.25
CA VAL A 91 -4.35 7.69 8.66
C VAL A 91 -5.23 6.51 9.03
N LEU A 92 -6.48 6.47 8.54
CA LEU A 92 -7.41 5.36 8.76
C LEU A 92 -6.90 4.04 8.19
N TYR A 93 -6.17 4.07 7.07
CA TYR A 93 -5.55 2.88 6.46
C TYR A 93 -4.75 2.05 7.48
N TYR A 94 -4.02 2.75 8.38
CA TYR A 94 -3.16 2.14 9.39
C TYR A 94 -3.83 1.98 10.75
N LEU A 95 -5.10 2.37 10.93
CA LEU A 95 -5.78 2.33 12.23
C LEU A 95 -6.55 1.01 12.45
N ASP A 96 -5.97 -0.09 11.98
CA ASP A 96 -6.47 -1.47 12.18
C ASP A 96 -6.33 -1.96 13.63
N SER A 97 -5.45 -1.31 14.38
CA SER A 97 -5.13 -1.54 15.78
C SER A 97 -4.91 -0.21 16.50
N PRO A 98 -4.97 -0.17 17.85
CA PRO A 98 -4.65 1.03 18.61
C PRO A 98 -3.23 1.54 18.29
N ARG A 99 -3.10 2.79 17.87
CA ARG A 99 -1.79 3.38 17.51
C ARG A 99 -1.59 4.77 18.07
N SER A 100 -0.35 5.09 18.43
CA SER A 100 0.00 6.44 18.87
C SER A 100 -0.02 7.42 17.68
N ALA A 101 -0.12 8.71 17.98
CA ALA A 101 -0.03 9.74 16.94
C ALA A 101 1.36 9.81 16.29
N THR A 102 2.39 9.34 17.00
CA THR A 102 3.77 9.24 16.48
C THR A 102 3.86 8.08 15.50
N ASP A 103 3.37 6.90 15.87
CA ASP A 103 3.42 5.71 15.01
C ASP A 103 2.67 5.95 13.69
N LEU A 104 1.49 6.58 13.76
CA LEU A 104 0.72 6.96 12.57
C LEU A 104 1.43 8.02 11.72
N ALA A 105 2.17 8.94 12.35
CA ALA A 105 2.94 9.97 11.65
C ALA A 105 4.10 9.33 10.87
N ASP A 106 4.79 8.37 11.48
CA ASP A 106 5.88 7.63 10.87
C ASP A 106 5.39 6.76 9.71
N LEU A 107 4.31 5.99 9.90
CA LEU A 107 3.71 5.14 8.85
C LEU A 107 3.18 5.93 7.66
N VAL A 108 2.58 7.11 7.88
CA VAL A 108 2.00 7.95 6.82
C VAL A 108 3.06 8.88 6.19
N GLY A 109 4.22 9.04 6.83
CA GLY A 109 5.27 9.97 6.39
C GLY A 109 4.88 11.44 6.54
N VAL A 110 4.18 11.80 7.62
CA VAL A 110 3.72 13.18 7.88
C VAL A 110 4.03 13.62 9.30
N HIS A 111 4.01 14.94 9.55
CA HIS A 111 4.17 15.43 10.92
C HIS A 111 2.98 15.04 11.82
N ARG A 112 3.24 14.77 13.10
CA ARG A 112 2.22 14.41 14.12
C ARG A 112 1.02 15.37 14.20
N SER A 113 1.23 16.65 13.94
CA SER A 113 0.14 17.65 13.89
C SER A 113 -0.84 17.41 12.73
N THR A 114 -0.39 16.83 11.62
CA THR A 114 -1.25 16.42 10.51
C THR A 114 -2.13 15.24 10.90
N VAL A 115 -1.60 14.26 11.64
CA VAL A 115 -2.39 13.14 12.19
C VAL A 115 -3.49 13.68 13.10
N HIS A 116 -3.15 14.55 14.06
CA HIS A 116 -4.14 15.15 14.94
C HIS A 116 -5.21 15.94 14.19
N ARG A 117 -4.83 16.72 13.16
CA ARG A 117 -5.77 17.48 12.33
C ARG A 117 -6.71 16.57 11.54
N ALA A 118 -6.19 15.49 10.96
CA ALA A 118 -7.00 14.53 10.19
C ALA A 118 -7.99 13.77 11.08
N LEU A 119 -7.58 13.45 12.31
CA LEU A 119 -8.39 12.63 13.23
C LEU A 119 -9.36 13.45 14.10
N SER A 120 -9.13 14.75 14.34
CA SER A 120 -10.00 15.58 15.18
C SER A 120 -11.48 15.55 14.75
N PRO A 121 -11.84 15.70 13.46
CA PRO A 121 -13.24 15.70 13.03
C PRO A 121 -13.97 14.38 13.29
N LEU A 122 -13.24 13.25 13.26
CA LEU A 122 -13.75 11.93 13.61
C LEU A 122 -13.92 11.78 15.12
N GLN A 123 -12.98 12.33 15.90
CA GLN A 123 -13.01 12.29 17.36
C GLN A 123 -14.18 13.10 17.92
N ASP A 124 -14.43 14.30 17.36
CA ASP A 124 -15.54 15.17 17.75
C ASP A 124 -16.93 14.52 17.52
N ARG A 125 -16.97 13.49 16.67
CA ARG A 125 -18.19 12.72 16.32
C ARG A 125 -18.25 11.34 16.98
N GLY A 126 -17.29 11.00 17.85
CA GLY A 126 -17.25 9.70 18.53
C GLY A 126 -16.93 8.50 17.62
N ILE A 127 -16.46 8.76 16.39
CA ILE A 127 -16.04 7.71 15.43
C ILE A 127 -14.73 7.08 15.89
N ILE A 128 -13.84 7.89 16.47
CA ILE A 128 -12.61 7.46 17.11
C ILE A 128 -12.54 8.06 18.51
N TYR A 129 -11.74 7.46 19.37
CA TYR A 129 -11.44 7.97 20.70
C TYR A 129 -9.96 7.75 21.04
N LYS A 130 -9.52 8.31 22.17
CA LYS A 130 -8.19 8.07 22.71
C LYS A 130 -8.26 7.16 23.93
N SER A 131 -7.44 6.12 23.94
CA SER A 131 -7.18 5.26 25.09
C SER A 131 -5.67 5.16 25.27
N ASP A 132 -5.16 5.42 26.47
CA ASP A 132 -3.73 5.29 26.80
C ASP A 132 -2.78 6.02 25.82
N GLY A 133 -3.21 7.19 25.34
CA GLY A 133 -2.43 8.01 24.39
C GLY A 133 -2.48 7.51 22.94
N GLN A 134 -3.17 6.41 22.67
CA GLN A 134 -3.39 5.83 21.35
C GLN A 134 -4.77 6.17 20.81
N TYR A 135 -4.88 6.28 19.49
CA TYR A 135 -6.14 6.38 18.79
C TYR A 135 -6.74 4.99 18.60
N VAL A 136 -8.05 4.89 18.86
CA VAL A 136 -8.82 3.65 18.69
C VAL A 136 -10.10 3.99 17.93
N ILE A 137 -10.42 3.19 16.92
CA ILE A 137 -11.70 3.31 16.21
C ILE A 137 -12.82 2.68 17.03
N ASN A 138 -13.97 3.35 17.08
CA ASN A 138 -15.16 2.77 17.68
C ASN A 138 -15.61 1.54 16.87
N ASP A 139 -15.99 0.47 17.56
CA ASP A 139 -16.41 -0.81 16.97
C ASP A 139 -17.49 -0.63 15.90
N GLU A 140 -18.42 0.30 16.12
CA GLU A 140 -19.47 0.65 15.17
C GLU A 140 -18.93 1.15 13.81
N PHE A 141 -17.76 1.81 13.82
CA PHE A 141 -17.16 2.42 12.65
C PHE A 141 -15.92 1.66 12.13
N LYS A 142 -15.60 0.47 12.67
CA LYS A 142 -14.43 -0.33 12.27
C LYS A 142 -14.31 -0.53 10.75
N GLY A 143 -15.43 -0.63 10.04
CA GLY A 143 -15.42 -0.77 8.59
C GLY A 143 -14.82 0.42 7.82
N LEU A 144 -14.64 1.60 8.44
CA LEU A 144 -13.94 2.73 7.82
C LEU A 144 -12.46 2.45 7.55
N VAL A 145 -11.82 1.61 8.36
CA VAL A 145 -10.46 1.14 8.12
C VAL A 145 -10.43 0.28 6.85
N GLY A 146 -11.33 -0.68 6.75
CA GLY A 146 -11.48 -1.52 5.55
C GLY A 146 -11.81 -0.69 4.31
N LEU A 147 -12.67 0.32 4.42
CA LEU A 147 -12.96 1.25 3.33
C LEU A 147 -11.70 2.02 2.89
N ALA A 148 -10.90 2.52 3.83
CA ALA A 148 -9.66 3.23 3.51
C ALA A 148 -8.63 2.31 2.81
N GLN A 149 -8.52 1.06 3.26
CA GLN A 149 -7.68 0.03 2.64
C GLN A 149 -8.16 -0.32 1.23
N GLU A 150 -9.47 -0.53 1.04
CA GLU A 150 -10.06 -0.83 -0.27
C GLU A 150 -9.96 0.35 -1.24
N PHE A 151 -10.00 1.59 -0.73
CA PHE A 151 -9.74 2.77 -1.54
C PHE A 151 -8.29 2.86 -2.01
N ALA A 152 -7.32 2.51 -1.15
CA ALA A 152 -5.92 2.41 -1.55
C ALA A 152 -5.73 1.28 -2.58
N HIS A 153 -6.33 0.10 -2.33
CA HIS A 153 -6.28 -1.05 -3.22
C HIS A 153 -6.83 -0.73 -4.61
N LEU A 154 -8.03 -0.15 -4.71
CA LEU A 154 -8.62 0.26 -5.98
C LEU A 154 -7.69 1.20 -6.75
N ARG A 155 -7.11 2.18 -6.05
CA ARG A 155 -6.21 3.15 -6.65
C ARG A 155 -4.93 2.50 -7.18
N ASN A 156 -4.34 1.58 -6.41
CA ASN A 156 -3.13 0.86 -6.81
C ASN A 156 -3.42 -0.07 -7.99
N ARG A 157 -4.53 -0.80 -7.96
CA ARG A 157 -5.01 -1.65 -9.06
C ARG A 157 -5.23 -0.85 -10.34
N THR A 158 -5.87 0.31 -10.25
CA THR A 158 -6.09 1.17 -11.43
C THR A 158 -4.77 1.69 -11.99
N ARG A 159 -3.81 2.07 -11.13
CA ARG A 159 -2.48 2.52 -11.58
C ARG A 159 -1.72 1.45 -12.34
N ILE A 160 -1.62 0.23 -11.80
CA ILE A 160 -0.86 -0.84 -12.47
C ILE A 160 -1.54 -1.31 -13.77
N ALA A 161 -2.87 -1.28 -13.83
CA ALA A 161 -3.63 -1.63 -15.03
C ALA A 161 -3.39 -0.69 -16.22
N GLU A 162 -2.77 0.47 -16.01
CA GLU A 162 -2.31 1.35 -17.11
C GLU A 162 -1.05 0.79 -17.82
N TYR A 163 -0.32 -0.13 -17.18
CA TYR A 163 0.96 -0.63 -17.67
C TYR A 163 0.91 -2.11 -18.10
N VAL A 164 0.13 -2.93 -17.42
CA VAL A 164 0.11 -4.39 -17.64
C VAL A 164 -1.30 -4.97 -17.50
N ASP A 165 -1.61 -5.96 -18.35
CA ASP A 165 -2.90 -6.63 -18.37
C ASP A 165 -3.02 -7.67 -17.24
N SER A 166 -1.91 -8.32 -16.89
CA SER A 166 -1.86 -9.39 -15.88
C SER A 166 -0.87 -9.04 -14.77
N HIS A 167 -1.37 -8.96 -13.55
CA HIS A 167 -0.56 -8.63 -12.38
C HIS A 167 -1.11 -9.23 -11.09
N THR A 168 -0.28 -9.24 -10.06
CA THR A 168 -0.67 -9.54 -8.68
C THR A 168 0.03 -8.55 -7.75
N ILE A 169 -0.74 -7.78 -6.99
CA ILE A 169 -0.21 -6.94 -5.91
C ILE A 169 0.12 -7.87 -4.73
N LEU A 170 1.38 -7.90 -4.32
CA LEU A 170 1.89 -8.76 -3.24
C LEU A 170 1.91 -8.05 -1.89
N TRP A 171 2.15 -6.74 -1.92
CA TRP A 171 2.11 -5.86 -0.75
C TRP A 171 1.72 -4.46 -1.22
N GLU A 172 1.04 -3.71 -0.36
CA GLU A 172 0.69 -2.34 -0.68
C GLU A 172 0.57 -1.45 0.55
N SER A 173 0.75 -0.16 0.28
CA SER A 173 0.48 0.95 1.15
C SER A 173 -0.36 1.98 0.38
N PRO A 174 -0.76 3.09 1.01
CA PRO A 174 -1.43 4.16 0.30
C PRO A 174 -0.61 4.77 -0.82
N ASP A 175 0.72 4.62 -0.90
CA ASP A 175 1.55 5.30 -1.91
C ASP A 175 2.50 4.40 -2.70
N GLU A 176 2.96 3.30 -2.10
CA GLU A 176 3.83 2.30 -2.71
C GLU A 176 3.13 0.94 -2.76
N PHE A 177 3.47 0.11 -3.75
CA PHE A 177 3.02 -1.28 -3.81
C PHE A 177 4.02 -2.17 -4.54
N LEU A 178 4.15 -3.41 -4.06
CA LEU A 178 4.94 -4.45 -4.67
C LEU A 178 4.06 -5.27 -5.62
N VAL A 179 4.50 -5.42 -6.87
CA VAL A 179 3.73 -6.13 -7.89
C VAL A 179 4.55 -7.23 -8.55
N GLN A 180 3.89 -8.35 -8.82
CA GLN A 180 4.36 -9.42 -9.69
C GLN A 180 3.64 -9.36 -11.04
N THR A 181 4.38 -9.48 -12.14
CA THR A 181 3.85 -9.60 -13.50
C THR A 181 4.82 -10.38 -14.39
N ASP A 182 4.33 -10.89 -15.52
CA ASP A 182 5.17 -11.49 -16.57
C ASP A 182 5.63 -10.43 -17.60
N ASP A 183 4.98 -9.27 -17.62
CA ASP A 183 5.23 -8.18 -18.56
C ASP A 183 6.39 -7.28 -18.09
N VAL A 184 7.05 -6.63 -19.06
CA VAL A 184 8.05 -5.60 -18.77
C VAL A 184 7.35 -4.28 -18.55
N ILE A 185 7.68 -3.58 -17.46
CA ILE A 185 7.15 -2.25 -17.17
C ILE A 185 8.20 -1.20 -17.51
N GLU A 186 7.96 -0.41 -18.54
CA GLU A 186 8.83 0.70 -18.96
C GLU A 186 8.33 2.02 -18.36
N SER A 187 8.63 2.24 -17.07
CA SER A 187 8.24 3.46 -16.37
C SER A 187 9.16 3.73 -15.18
N ASP A 188 9.64 4.97 -15.06
CA ASP A 188 10.51 5.42 -13.97
C ASP A 188 9.81 5.35 -12.60
N ALA A 189 8.48 5.24 -12.56
CA ALA A 189 7.73 5.06 -11.32
C ALA A 189 7.82 3.62 -10.76
N PHE A 190 8.40 2.68 -11.52
CA PHE A 190 8.53 1.27 -11.14
C PHE A 190 10.00 0.87 -11.07
N VAL A 191 10.45 0.51 -9.87
CA VAL A 191 11.81 0.05 -9.62
C VAL A 191 11.84 -1.47 -9.61
N THR A 192 12.72 -2.09 -10.40
CA THR A 192 12.91 -3.54 -10.41
C THR A 192 13.39 -4.04 -9.04
N THR A 193 12.79 -5.12 -8.56
CA THR A 193 13.11 -5.75 -7.27
C THR A 193 13.07 -7.29 -7.37
N GLY A 194 13.15 -7.99 -6.25
CA GLY A 194 13.10 -9.44 -6.17
C GLY A 194 14.39 -10.11 -6.67
N PRO A 195 14.34 -11.39 -7.09
CA PRO A 195 15.54 -12.17 -7.36
C PRO A 195 16.49 -11.57 -8.40
N GLU A 196 15.96 -10.88 -9.41
CA GLU A 196 16.75 -10.23 -10.46
C GLU A 196 17.68 -9.15 -9.91
N ARG A 197 17.26 -8.45 -8.84
CA ARG A 197 18.03 -7.34 -8.24
C ARG A 197 19.28 -7.82 -7.50
N PHE A 198 19.37 -9.09 -7.12
CA PHE A 198 20.55 -9.64 -6.43
C PHE A 198 21.83 -9.55 -7.26
N GLN A 199 21.73 -9.52 -8.60
CA GLN A 199 22.90 -9.33 -9.46
C GLN A 199 23.63 -7.99 -9.18
N ALA A 200 22.89 -6.95 -8.77
CA ALA A 200 23.49 -5.65 -8.43
C ALA A 200 24.36 -5.72 -7.16
N PHE A 201 24.16 -6.73 -6.32
CA PHE A 201 24.90 -7.00 -5.09
C PHE A 201 25.93 -8.13 -5.26
N GLY A 202 26.27 -8.51 -6.50
CA GLY A 202 27.23 -9.58 -6.77
C GLY A 202 26.72 -11.00 -6.50
N LEU A 203 25.40 -11.18 -6.32
CA LEU A 203 24.76 -12.46 -6.01
C LEU A 203 23.84 -12.92 -7.17
N PRO A 204 24.35 -13.28 -8.36
CA PRO A 204 23.51 -13.56 -9.52
C PRO A 204 22.64 -14.81 -9.33
N LEU A 205 21.40 -14.62 -8.90
CA LEU A 205 20.42 -15.69 -8.75
C LEU A 205 19.84 -16.09 -10.11
N LEU A 206 19.46 -17.37 -10.26
CA LEU A 206 18.73 -17.82 -11.45
C LEU A 206 17.36 -17.13 -11.53
N ALA A 207 17.20 -16.24 -12.52
CA ALA A 207 15.95 -15.53 -12.75
C ALA A 207 14.82 -16.49 -13.12
N ARG A 208 13.65 -16.29 -12.52
CA ARG A 208 12.40 -16.95 -12.93
C ARG A 208 11.72 -16.13 -14.03
N GLN A 209 10.73 -16.71 -14.73
CA GLN A 209 9.95 -15.98 -15.74
C GLN A 209 9.19 -14.77 -15.18
N ARG A 210 8.88 -14.78 -13.88
CA ARG A 210 8.13 -13.71 -13.20
C ARG A 210 9.04 -12.54 -12.84
N ARG A 211 8.53 -11.34 -13.06
CA ARG A 211 9.18 -10.07 -12.75
C ARG A 211 8.51 -9.41 -11.55
N TYR A 212 9.31 -8.66 -10.80
CA TYR A 212 8.85 -7.98 -9.59
C TYR A 212 9.25 -6.51 -9.64
N TYR A 213 8.31 -5.63 -9.34
CA TYR A 213 8.54 -4.19 -9.31
C TYR A 213 7.95 -3.59 -8.04
N LEU A 214 8.63 -2.61 -7.47
CA LEU A 214 8.07 -1.69 -6.50
C LEU A 214 7.59 -0.45 -7.26
N TYR A 215 6.29 -0.15 -7.21
CA TYR A 215 5.81 1.17 -7.57
C TYR A 215 6.18 2.15 -6.46
N SER A 216 6.97 3.16 -6.79
CA SER A 216 7.25 4.28 -5.90
C SER A 216 7.63 5.51 -6.74
N PRO A 217 6.88 6.63 -6.64
CA PRO A 217 7.16 7.82 -7.45
C PRO A 217 8.41 8.60 -6.99
N SER A 218 9.00 8.23 -5.85
CA SER A 218 10.12 8.96 -5.22
C SER A 218 11.38 8.13 -5.06
N LYS A 219 11.36 6.84 -5.44
CA LYS A 219 12.51 5.95 -5.32
C LYS A 219 13.03 5.61 -6.71
N ASP A 220 14.35 5.68 -6.85
CA ASP A 220 15.06 5.30 -8.06
C ASP A 220 15.83 3.97 -7.90
N ASP A 221 15.95 3.46 -6.66
CA ASP A 221 16.67 2.22 -6.35
C ASP A 221 16.15 1.54 -5.08
N ILE A 222 16.45 0.24 -4.93
CA ILE A 222 16.16 -0.62 -3.79
C ILE A 222 17.45 -0.95 -3.05
N SER A 223 17.50 -0.64 -1.75
CA SER A 223 18.63 -1.00 -0.89
C SER A 223 18.64 -2.50 -0.54
N ALA A 224 19.79 -3.06 -0.14
CA ALA A 224 19.89 -4.46 0.30
C ALA A 224 18.89 -4.83 1.43
N ALA A 225 18.71 -3.93 2.41
CA ALA A 225 17.74 -4.09 3.49
C ALA A 225 16.30 -4.22 2.98
N GLU A 226 15.95 -3.41 2.00
CA GLU A 226 14.61 -3.36 1.41
C GLU A 226 14.38 -4.54 0.47
N LEU A 227 15.39 -4.92 -0.32
CA LEU A 227 15.38 -6.11 -1.15
C LEU A 227 15.18 -7.38 -0.31
N CYS A 228 15.84 -7.47 0.85
CA CYS A 228 15.61 -8.54 1.82
C CYS A 228 14.13 -8.63 2.21
N CYS A 229 13.50 -7.51 2.54
CA CYS A 229 12.08 -7.49 2.91
C CYS A 229 11.18 -7.88 1.72
N HIS A 230 11.43 -7.34 0.52
CA HIS A 230 10.69 -7.69 -0.69
C HIS A 230 10.75 -9.17 -1.02
N MET A 231 11.93 -9.80 -0.87
CA MET A 231 12.07 -11.24 -1.08
C MET A 231 11.20 -12.04 -0.13
N LEU A 232 11.15 -11.67 1.15
CA LEU A 232 10.32 -12.35 2.15
C LEU A 232 8.82 -12.15 1.92
N VAL A 233 8.41 -11.02 1.35
CA VAL A 233 7.02 -10.81 0.89
C VAL A 233 6.69 -11.70 -0.31
N ILE A 234 7.65 -11.89 -1.23
CA ILE A 234 7.46 -12.72 -2.43
C ILE A 234 7.32 -14.21 -2.07
N ASP A 235 8.20 -14.71 -1.20
CA ASP A 235 8.25 -16.11 -0.77
C ASP A 235 9.05 -16.24 0.52
N ASP A 236 8.53 -16.94 1.52
CA ASP A 236 9.20 -17.14 2.81
C ASP A 236 9.84 -18.53 2.95
N GLY A 237 10.01 -19.25 1.84
CA GLY A 237 10.62 -20.57 1.78
C GLY A 237 12.11 -20.57 2.13
N THR A 238 12.65 -21.76 2.41
CA THR A 238 14.07 -21.95 2.81
C THR A 238 15.05 -21.30 1.86
N ARG A 239 14.84 -21.46 0.55
CA ARG A 239 15.72 -20.86 -0.47
C ARG A 239 15.76 -19.33 -0.36
N THR A 240 14.60 -18.70 -0.22
CA THR A 240 14.49 -17.25 -0.13
C THR A 240 15.11 -16.71 1.16
N ARG A 241 14.87 -17.39 2.28
CA ARG A 241 15.53 -17.05 3.56
C ARG A 241 17.06 -17.17 3.47
N SER A 242 17.58 -18.23 2.85
CA SER A 242 19.03 -18.39 2.62
C SER A 242 19.61 -17.26 1.76
N TYR A 243 18.91 -16.81 0.72
CA TYR A 243 19.35 -15.67 -0.08
C TYR A 243 19.30 -14.35 0.69
N CYS A 244 18.30 -14.15 1.54
CA CYS A 244 18.26 -13.00 2.44
C CYS A 244 19.45 -13.02 3.41
N LEU A 245 19.81 -14.18 3.98
CA LEU A 245 21.00 -14.33 4.83
C LEU A 245 22.29 -13.96 4.09
N LEU A 246 22.46 -14.42 2.84
CA LEU A 246 23.61 -14.02 2.01
C LEU A 246 23.66 -12.51 1.81
N LEU A 247 22.52 -11.89 1.46
CA LEU A 247 22.43 -10.46 1.19
C LEU A 247 22.77 -9.63 2.43
N LEU A 248 22.19 -10.00 3.59
CA LEU A 248 22.45 -9.31 4.86
C LEU A 248 23.92 -9.43 5.28
N LYS A 249 24.54 -10.59 5.05
CA LYS A 249 25.96 -10.84 5.37
C LYS A 249 26.91 -10.14 4.40
N SER A 250 26.61 -10.15 3.10
CA SER A 250 27.42 -9.51 2.04
C SER A 250 27.47 -8.00 2.19
N GLU A 251 26.33 -7.37 2.50
CA GLU A 251 26.18 -5.92 2.45
C GLU A 251 26.31 -5.24 3.83
N GLU A 252 26.63 -6.00 4.88
CA GLU A 252 26.75 -5.52 6.27
C GLU A 252 25.61 -4.57 6.67
N VAL A 253 24.37 -4.99 6.40
CA VAL A 253 23.19 -4.13 6.51
C VAL A 253 22.96 -3.67 7.96
N ASP A 254 22.68 -2.38 8.14
CA ASP A 254 22.27 -1.84 9.43
C ASP A 254 21.02 -2.53 9.97
N ARG A 255 21.12 -3.07 11.19
CA ARG A 255 20.05 -3.86 11.83
C ARG A 255 18.81 -3.03 12.11
N GLY A 256 18.98 -1.79 12.56
CA GLY A 256 17.85 -0.89 12.83
C GLY A 256 17.06 -0.59 11.56
N LYS A 257 17.78 -0.35 10.45
CA LYS A 257 17.20 -0.10 9.14
C LYS A 257 16.41 -1.29 8.61
N VAL A 258 16.97 -2.50 8.65
CA VAL A 258 16.25 -3.68 8.15
C VAL A 258 15.03 -4.02 9.00
N LEU A 259 15.10 -3.87 10.33
CA LEU A 259 13.95 -4.10 11.21
C LEU A 259 12.84 -3.08 10.98
N SER A 260 13.17 -1.80 10.80
CA SER A 260 12.19 -0.76 10.47
C SER A 260 11.50 -1.01 9.13
N LEU A 261 12.24 -1.47 8.11
CA LEU A 261 11.65 -1.90 6.85
C LEU A 261 10.80 -3.16 7.02
N ALA A 262 11.25 -4.12 7.83
CA ALA A 262 10.50 -5.34 8.09
C ALA A 262 9.13 -5.07 8.73
N GLU A 263 9.02 -4.05 9.60
CA GLU A 263 7.74 -3.60 10.14
C GLU A 263 6.83 -3.02 9.05
N THR A 264 7.40 -2.31 8.09
CA THR A 264 6.65 -1.73 6.95
C THR A 264 6.09 -2.81 6.03
N TYR A 265 6.86 -3.87 5.79
CA TYR A 265 6.50 -4.99 4.90
C TYR A 265 5.81 -6.15 5.63
N ASP A 266 5.54 -6.03 6.93
CA ASP A 266 4.96 -7.07 7.78
C ASP A 266 5.75 -8.41 7.79
N VAL A 267 7.08 -8.30 7.83
CA VAL A 267 8.02 -9.44 7.87
C VAL A 267 8.97 -9.40 9.08
N SER A 268 8.66 -8.59 10.10
CA SER A 268 9.51 -8.35 11.28
C SER A 268 9.96 -9.62 12.01
N THR A 269 9.05 -10.57 12.20
CA THR A 269 9.36 -11.84 12.88
C THR A 269 10.41 -12.61 12.10
N ILE A 270 10.23 -12.74 10.78
CA ILE A 270 11.16 -13.49 9.93
C ILE A 270 12.52 -12.80 9.88
N VAL A 271 12.56 -11.48 9.71
CA VAL A 271 13.82 -10.72 9.70
C VAL A 271 14.55 -10.84 11.05
N SER A 272 13.83 -10.81 12.16
CA SER A 272 14.41 -11.02 13.50
C SER A 272 15.05 -12.40 13.62
N ASP A 273 14.38 -13.44 13.10
CA ASP A 273 14.92 -14.81 13.05
C ASP A 273 16.19 -14.90 12.20
N LEU A 274 16.23 -14.24 11.02
CA LEU A 274 17.42 -14.20 10.16
C LEU A 274 18.61 -13.55 10.88
N LEU A 275 18.34 -12.44 11.56
CA LEU A 275 19.36 -11.71 12.30
C LEU A 275 19.89 -12.51 13.49
N SER A 276 19.01 -13.18 14.26
CA SER A 276 19.45 -14.04 15.38
C SER A 276 20.26 -15.24 14.89
N TYR A 277 19.85 -15.84 13.77
CA TYR A 277 20.59 -16.93 13.14
C TYR A 277 22.02 -16.52 12.76
N LEU A 278 22.21 -15.32 12.19
CA LEU A 278 23.54 -14.80 11.85
C LEU A 278 24.37 -14.51 13.10
N ASP A 279 23.76 -13.95 14.15
CA ASP A 279 24.48 -13.61 15.40
C ASP A 279 24.96 -14.83 16.17
N THR A 280 24.19 -15.91 16.10
CA THR A 280 24.42 -17.14 16.87
C THR A 280 25.11 -18.22 16.04
N GLU A 281 25.56 -17.91 14.83
CA GLU A 281 26.14 -18.89 13.90
C GLU A 281 25.26 -20.15 13.73
N GLY A 282 23.94 -19.93 13.68
CA GLY A 282 22.94 -20.98 13.52
C GLY A 282 22.62 -21.83 14.76
N GLU A 283 23.06 -21.44 15.96
CA GLU A 283 22.58 -22.06 17.21
C GLU A 283 21.08 -21.77 17.41
N GLU A 284 20.66 -20.52 17.19
CA GLU A 284 19.25 -20.16 17.11
C GLU A 284 18.76 -20.30 15.67
N ARG A 285 18.04 -21.40 15.42
CA ARG A 285 17.54 -21.73 14.09
C ARG A 285 16.03 -21.87 14.08
N ALA A 286 15.35 -20.83 13.64
CA ALA A 286 13.93 -20.85 13.33
C ALA A 286 13.60 -21.82 12.19
N ASP A 287 12.32 -22.14 12.04
CA ASP A 287 11.84 -23.02 10.98
C ASP A 287 12.25 -22.51 9.59
N ARG A 288 12.53 -23.46 8.69
CA ARG A 288 12.93 -23.23 7.29
C ARG A 288 14.28 -22.57 7.10
N LEU A 289 15.08 -22.33 8.14
CA LEU A 289 16.46 -21.90 7.99
C LEU A 289 17.39 -23.09 7.74
N PRO A 290 18.44 -22.93 6.92
CA PRO A 290 19.44 -23.97 6.71
C PRO A 290 20.23 -24.25 8.00
N THR A 291 20.87 -25.42 8.09
CA THR A 291 21.98 -25.62 9.03
C THR A 291 23.10 -24.62 8.73
N TRP A 292 23.91 -24.30 9.74
CA TRP A 292 25.06 -23.42 9.56
C TRP A 292 26.07 -23.96 8.52
N SER A 293 26.25 -25.28 8.46
CA SER A 293 27.07 -25.92 7.42
C SER A 293 26.50 -25.73 6.01
N GLU A 294 25.20 -25.93 5.82
CA GLU A 294 24.55 -25.70 4.51
C GLU A 294 24.62 -24.22 4.10
N PHE A 295 24.51 -23.29 5.06
CA PHE A 295 24.66 -21.87 4.79
C PHE A 295 26.10 -21.49 4.42
N ARG A 296 27.11 -22.08 5.09
CA ARG A 296 28.53 -21.91 4.73
C ARG A 296 28.84 -22.41 3.32
N GLU A 297 28.35 -23.60 2.97
CA GLU A 297 28.51 -24.13 1.61
C GLU A 297 27.88 -23.20 0.56
N LEU A 298 26.68 -22.67 0.85
CA LEU A 298 26.02 -21.71 -0.03
C LEU A 298 26.79 -20.39 -0.13
N ALA A 299 27.32 -19.86 0.97
CA ALA A 299 28.10 -18.63 0.95
C ALA A 299 29.41 -18.79 0.16
N ASP A 300 30.08 -19.93 0.30
CA ASP A 300 31.26 -20.27 -0.51
C ASP A 300 30.92 -20.34 -2.01
N GLU A 301 29.77 -20.90 -2.40
CA GLU A 301 29.29 -20.94 -3.79
C GLU A 301 29.12 -19.53 -4.39
N TYR A 302 28.67 -18.57 -3.58
CA TYR A 302 28.44 -17.19 -3.98
C TYR A 302 29.60 -16.24 -3.64
N GLY A 303 30.72 -16.75 -3.11
CA GLY A 303 31.90 -15.95 -2.76
C GLY A 303 31.71 -14.99 -1.59
N VAL A 304 30.76 -15.27 -0.69
CA VAL A 304 30.47 -14.47 0.50
C VAL A 304 31.27 -15.02 1.69
N ALA A 305 32.04 -14.16 2.37
CA ALA A 305 32.76 -14.55 3.58
C ALA A 305 31.82 -14.61 4.79
N ILE A 306 31.86 -15.72 5.53
CA ILE A 306 31.09 -15.91 6.77
C ILE A 306 31.95 -15.70 8.01
#